data_AF-A0A081HUQ7-F1
#
_entry.id   AF-A0A081HUQ7-F1
#
_cell.length_a   1.000
_cell.length_b   1.000
_cell.length_c   1.000
_cell.angle_alpha   90.00
_cell.angle_beta   90.00
_cell.angle_gamma   90.00
#
_symmetry.space_group_name_H-M   'P 1'
#
loop_
_entity.id
_entity.type
_entity.pdbx_description
1 polymer ?
#
loop_
_entity_poly.entity_id
_entity_poly.type
_entity_poly.pdbx_seq_one_letter_code
_entity_poly.pdbx_strand_id
1 'polypeptide(L)' 'MMDIMSTAGAAQLLGVSEGTLRYWRYMDQGPRSFRVGRHVKYRREDVEAWLENQMATTARGGVTERPDGGGAR' A
#
# COMPACT_ATOMS: atom_id res chain seq x y z
N MET A 1 17.48 11.69 0.56
CA MET A 1 16.93 12.81 -0.21
C MET A 1 15.42 12.72 -0.11
N MET A 2 14.72 13.77 0.37
CA MET A 2 13.25 13.71 0.52
C MET A 2 12.58 13.75 -0.86
N ASP A 3 12.13 12.60 -1.35
CA ASP A 3 11.36 12.51 -2.59
C ASP A 3 9.87 12.69 -2.27
N ILE A 4 9.34 13.86 -2.64
CA ILE A 4 7.98 14.27 -2.36
C ILE A 4 7.11 14.12 -3.61
N MET A 5 6.03 13.36 -3.48
CA MET A 5 5.12 13.01 -4.55
C MET A 5 3.78 13.75 -4.40
N SER A 6 3.11 14.03 -5.52
CA SER A 6 1.71 14.45 -5.53
C SER A 6 0.77 13.26 -5.32
N THR A 7 -0.51 13.53 -5.05
CA THR A 7 -1.55 12.48 -5.02
C THR A 7 -1.55 11.65 -6.31
N ALA A 8 -1.42 12.29 -7.48
CA ALA A 8 -1.34 11.59 -8.76
C ALA A 8 -0.09 10.68 -8.88
N GLY A 9 1.05 11.14 -8.37
CA GLY A 9 2.28 10.33 -8.34
C GLY A 9 2.16 9.11 -7.42
N ALA A 10 1.61 9.31 -6.22
CA ALA A 10 1.33 8.22 -5.29
C ALA A 10 0.30 7.23 -5.86
N ALA A 11 -0.73 7.72 -6.55
CA ALA A 11 -1.75 6.90 -7.21
C ALA A 11 -1.13 6.00 -8.28
N GLN A 12 -0.28 6.56 -9.14
CA GLN A 12 0.46 5.79 -10.15
C GLN A 12 1.38 4.74 -9.51
N LEU A 13 2.12 5.11 -8.45
CA LEU A 13 3.04 4.19 -7.79
C LEU A 13 2.31 2.99 -7.16
N LEU A 14 1.15 3.24 -6.56
CA LEU A 14 0.32 2.21 -5.92
C LEU A 14 -0.59 1.45 -6.91
N GLY A 15 -0.69 1.90 -8.16
CA GLY A 15 -1.61 1.33 -9.15
C GLY A 15 -3.09 1.53 -8.80
N VAL A 16 -3.45 2.59 -8.07
CA VAL A 16 -4.83 2.90 -7.68
C VAL A 16 -5.29 4.25 -8.24
N SER A 17 -6.59 4.52 -8.17
CA SER A 17 -7.12 5.83 -8.57
C SER A 17 -6.85 6.91 -7.53
N GLU A 18 -6.75 8.19 -7.95
CA GLU A 18 -6.67 9.32 -7.00
C GLU A 18 -7.90 9.42 -6.10
N GLY A 19 -9.07 8.97 -6.60
CA GLY A 19 -10.30 8.87 -5.82
C GLY A 19 -10.18 7.86 -4.68
N THR A 20 -9.53 6.73 -4.93
CA THR A 20 -9.20 5.71 -3.91
C THR A 20 -8.29 6.32 -2.83
N LEU A 21 -7.23 7.03 -3.21
CA LEU A 21 -6.36 7.71 -2.24
C LEU A 21 -7.09 8.78 -1.43
N ARG A 22 -8.03 9.52 -2.04
CA ARG A 22 -8.86 10.49 -1.33
C ARG A 22 -9.78 9.80 -0.33
N TYR A 23 -10.41 8.69 -0.72
CA TYR A 23 -11.27 7.90 0.15
C TYR A 23 -10.49 7.31 1.33
N TRP A 24 -9.34 6.71 1.06
CA TRP A 24 -8.38 6.23 2.06
C TRP A 24 -8.00 7.30 3.08
N ARG A 25 -7.64 8.50 2.62
CA ARG A 25 -7.37 9.62 3.52
C ARG A 25 -8.57 10.02 4.37
N TYR A 26 -9.77 9.98 3.80
CA TYR A 26 -11.01 10.25 4.56
C TYR A 26 -11.28 9.18 5.63
N MET A 27 -10.93 7.94 5.35
CA MET A 27 -11.07 6.80 6.26
C MET A 27 -9.89 6.65 7.24
N ASP A 28 -8.94 7.59 7.23
CA ASP A 28 -7.65 7.50 7.97
C ASP A 28 -6.89 6.18 7.73
N GLN A 29 -7.08 5.58 6.55
CA GLN A 29 -6.45 4.33 6.13
C GLN A 29 -5.62 4.61 4.90
N GLY A 30 -4.31 4.36 4.90
CA GLY A 30 -3.49 4.59 3.73
C GLY A 30 -2.08 5.08 4.05
N PRO A 31 -1.27 5.36 3.01
CA PRO A 31 0.09 5.85 3.17
C PRO A 31 0.09 7.24 3.80
N ARG A 32 1.15 7.54 4.56
CA ARG A 32 1.27 8.81 5.28
C ARG A 32 1.22 9.99 4.31
N SER A 33 0.27 10.88 4.56
CA SER A 33 0.05 12.06 3.73
C SER A 33 0.16 13.33 4.56
N PHE A 34 0.64 14.41 3.96
CA PHE A 34 0.79 15.69 4.64
C PHE A 34 0.33 16.85 3.74
N ARG A 35 -0.24 17.88 4.37
CA ARG A 35 -0.75 19.07 3.66
C ARG A 35 0.38 20.07 3.45
N VAL A 36 0.52 20.54 2.22
CA VAL A 36 1.39 21.65 1.82
C VAL A 36 0.50 22.70 1.15
N GLY A 37 0.07 23.69 1.93
CA GLY A 37 -0.95 24.66 1.50
C GLY A 37 -2.25 23.96 1.12
N ARG A 38 -2.70 24.14 -0.12
CA ARG A 38 -3.91 23.50 -0.67
C ARG A 38 -3.68 22.10 -1.24
N HIS A 39 -2.42 21.68 -1.36
CA HIS A 39 -2.07 20.40 -1.96
C HIS A 39 -1.76 19.36 -0.89
N VAL A 40 -2.15 18.11 -1.14
CA VAL A 40 -1.67 17.00 -0.34
C VAL A 40 -0.53 16.32 -1.06
N LYS A 41 0.52 16.06 -0.29
CA LYS A 41 1.75 15.44 -0.74
C LYS A 41 2.00 14.17 0.07
N TYR A 42 2.81 13.31 -0.53
CA TYR A 42 3.24 12.04 0.02
C TYR A 42 4.76 11.99 -0.04
N ARG A 43 5.39 11.30 0.91
CA ARG A 43 6.79 10.92 0.73
C ARG A 43 6.83 9.58 0.02
N ARG A 44 7.75 9.40 -0.93
CA ARG A 44 7.94 8.10 -1.60
C ARG A 44 8.19 6.99 -0.57
N GLU A 45 9.07 7.24 0.40
CA GLU A 45 9.41 6.29 1.48
C GLU A 45 8.18 5.84 2.28
N ASP A 46 7.28 6.76 2.64
CA ASP A 46 6.07 6.45 3.41
C ASP A 46 5.06 5.64 2.57
N VAL A 47 5.00 5.88 1.27
CA VAL A 47 4.11 5.15 0.35
C VAL A 47 4.61 3.72 0.15
N GLU A 48 5.91 3.56 -0.05
CA GLU A 48 6.55 2.25 -0.20
C GLU A 48 6.44 1.42 1.08
N ALA A 49 6.79 2.00 2.23
CA ALA A 49 6.66 1.33 3.53
C ALA A 49 5.21 0.92 3.83
N TRP A 50 4.23 1.75 3.44
CA TRP A 50 2.82 1.39 3.58
C TRP A 50 2.45 0.21 2.67
N LEU A 51 2.95 0.19 1.43
CA LEU A 51 2.72 -0.90 0.48
C LEU A 51 3.29 -2.22 1.00
N GLU A 52 4.53 -2.20 1.52
CA GLU A 52 5.15 -3.38 2.14
C GLU A 52 4.32 -3.91 3.32
N ASN A 53 3.84 -3.01 4.18
CA ASN A 53 2.99 -3.40 5.30
C ASN A 53 1.63 -3.97 4.83
N GLN A 54 1.06 -3.42 3.75
CA GLN A 54 -0.17 -3.96 3.15
C GLN A 54 0.06 -5.33 2.52
N MET A 55 1.20 -5.56 1.87
CA MET A 55 1.57 -6.88 1.35
C MET A 55 1.65 -7.89 2.50
N ALA A 56 2.31 -7.55 3.61
CA ALA A 56 2.37 -8.44 4.78
C ALA A 56 0.99 -8.75 5.40
N THR A 57 0.09 -7.76 5.42
CA THR A 57 -1.23 -7.89 6.05
C THR A 57 -2.27 -8.57 5.14
N THR A 58 -2.22 -8.29 3.83
CA THR A 58 -3.25 -8.68 2.85
C THR A 58 -2.81 -9.85 1.97
N ALA A 59 -1.53 -10.26 1.98
CA ALA A 59 -1.07 -11.44 1.23
C ALA A 59 -1.91 -12.66 1.63
N ARG A 60 -2.82 -13.05 0.74
CA ARG A 60 -3.57 -14.29 0.82
C ARG A 60 -3.07 -15.20 -0.28
N GLY A 61 -2.59 -16.38 0.12
CA GLY A 61 -1.98 -17.36 -0.78
C GLY A 61 -0.49 -17.52 -0.49
N GLY A 62 -0.18 -18.43 0.41
CA GLY A 62 1.06 -19.21 0.34
C GLY A 62 0.64 -20.62 -0.06
N VAL A 63 1.36 -21.25 -0.98
CA VAL A 63 1.38 -22.72 -1.00
C VAL A 63 1.82 -23.11 0.41
N THR A 64 0.88 -23.49 1.26
CA THR A 64 1.19 -24.41 2.34
C THR A 64 1.74 -25.62 1.61
N GLU A 65 3.05 -25.75 1.60
CA GLU A 65 3.70 -27.02 1.31
C GLU A 65 2.97 -28.01 2.22
N ARG A 66 2.08 -28.80 1.62
CA ARG A 66 1.52 -29.95 2.32
C ARG A 66 2.75 -30.81 2.63
N PRO A 67 3.04 -31.13 3.89
CA PRO A 67 4.05 -32.14 4.14
C PRO A 67 3.60 -33.40 3.40
N ASP A 68 4.47 -33.87 2.52
CA ASP A 68 4.35 -35.11 1.78
C ASP A 68 4.16 -36.24 2.79
N GLY A 69 2.90 -36.64 3.00
CA GLY A 69 2.47 -37.43 4.15
C GLY A 69 1.44 -38.45 3.72
N GLY A 70 1.95 -39.63 3.37
CA GLY A 70 1.21 -40.79 2.89
C GLY A 70 0.02 -41.17 3.76
N GLY A 71 -1.02 -41.68 3.10
CA GLY A 71 -2.21 -42.21 3.73
C GLY A 71 -2.90 -43.16 2.78
N ALA A 72 -2.31 -44.35 2.61
CA ALA A 72 -2.90 -45.48 1.93
C ALA A 72 -4.29 -45.79 2.52
N ARG A 73 -5.28 -45.95 1.64
CA ARG A 73 -6.42 -46.85 1.82
C ARG A 73 -6.83 -47.39 0.46
#